data_AF-A0A4D6DP03-F1
#
_entry.id   AF-A0A4D6DP03-F1
#
_cell.length_a   1.000
_cell.length_b   1.000
_cell.length_c   1.000
_cell.angle_alpha   90.00
_cell.angle_beta   90.00
_cell.angle_gamma   90.00
#
_symmetry.space_group_name_H-M   'P 1'
#
loop_
_entity.id
_entity.type
_entity.pdbx_description
1 polymer ?
#
loop_
_entity_poly.entity_id
_entity_poly.type
_entity_poly.pdbx_seq_one_letter_code
_entity_poly.pdbx_strand_id
1 'polypeptide(L)'
;LDDFCYYGVDFANDKFGGFAKAPKLLDTAKELATEVTLYALEQYESFPTLLEDHFGGSQRAGVTAAASGITCAIATGNSQAGLAGWYLSQLPHKEAHGRLGFFGYDLQDQCGPTNVFSYQSDEGNPLELRGA
;
A
#
# COMPACT_ATOMS: atom_id res chain seq x y z
N LEU A 1 -6.19 -0.28 -11.19
CA LEU A 1 -5.00 0.24 -10.47
C LEU A 1 -4.94 1.74 -10.62
N ASP A 2 -4.95 2.24 -11.85
CA ASP A 2 -4.91 3.68 -12.19
C ASP A 2 -5.90 4.49 -11.35
N ASP A 3 -7.17 4.08 -11.35
CA ASP A 3 -8.24 4.70 -10.55
C ASP A 3 -7.87 4.90 -9.07
N PHE A 4 -7.41 3.84 -8.39
CA PHE A 4 -7.03 3.88 -6.99
C PHE A 4 -5.79 4.77 -6.75
N CYS A 5 -4.84 4.77 -7.69
CA CYS A 5 -3.66 5.63 -7.62
C CYS A 5 -4.02 7.10 -7.79
N TYR A 6 -4.89 7.44 -8.77
CA TYR A 6 -5.34 8.81 -8.97
C TYR A 6 -6.11 9.32 -7.75
N TYR A 7 -7.06 8.53 -7.24
CA TYR A 7 -7.77 8.86 -6.00
C TYR A 7 -6.82 9.17 -4.84
N GLY A 8 -5.86 8.28 -4.58
CA GLY A 8 -4.93 8.46 -3.47
C GLY A 8 -4.01 9.67 -3.64
N VAL A 9 -3.52 9.91 -4.85
CA VAL A 9 -2.69 11.07 -5.16
C VAL A 9 -3.47 12.37 -5.03
N ASP A 10 -4.72 12.42 -5.51
CA ASP A 10 -5.58 13.60 -5.37
C ASP A 10 -5.89 13.88 -3.90
N PHE A 11 -6.26 12.86 -3.12
CA PHE A 11 -6.46 12.98 -1.67
C PHE A 11 -5.21 13.54 -0.97
N ALA A 12 -4.04 12.99 -1.27
CA ALA A 12 -2.78 13.46 -0.69
C ALA A 12 -2.44 14.90 -1.14
N ASN A 13 -2.69 15.23 -2.40
CA ASN A 13 -2.41 16.55 -2.96
C ASN A 13 -3.30 17.62 -2.33
N ASP A 14 -4.59 17.36 -2.17
CA ASP A 14 -5.53 18.26 -1.50
C ASP A 14 -5.15 18.48 -0.04
N LYS A 15 -4.68 17.43 0.64
CA LYS A 15 -4.29 17.48 2.05
C LYS A 15 -2.96 18.21 2.30
N PHE A 16 -1.95 17.95 1.47
CA PHE A 16 -0.57 18.44 1.70
C PHE A 16 -0.17 19.59 0.77
N GLY A 17 -1.03 20.00 -0.17
CA GLY A 17 -0.81 21.12 -1.08
C GLY A 17 0.29 20.89 -2.11
N GLY A 18 0.48 19.63 -2.55
CA GLY A 18 1.46 19.27 -3.57
C GLY A 18 2.14 17.93 -3.36
N PHE A 19 2.82 17.46 -4.40
CA PHE A 19 3.68 16.28 -4.32
C PHE A 19 4.93 16.54 -3.48
N ALA A 20 5.39 15.51 -2.77
CA ALA A 20 6.54 15.53 -1.87
C ALA A 20 6.46 16.62 -0.76
N LYS A 21 5.26 17.07 -0.39
CA LYS A 21 5.03 18.06 0.67
C LYS A 21 4.68 17.43 2.02
N ALA A 22 4.26 16.17 2.04
CA ALA A 22 3.91 15.49 3.26
C ALA A 22 5.15 15.19 4.12
N PRO A 23 5.03 15.21 5.46
CA PRO A 23 6.11 14.78 6.34
C PRO A 23 6.56 13.34 6.06
N LYS A 24 7.86 13.06 6.16
CA LYS A 24 8.42 11.70 5.96
C LYS A 24 8.32 10.87 7.24
N LEU A 25 7.10 10.76 7.78
CA LEU A 25 6.82 10.12 9.05
C LEU A 25 6.00 8.84 8.84
N LEU A 26 6.15 7.88 9.75
CA LEU A 26 5.35 6.65 9.74
C LEU A 26 3.85 6.96 9.86
N ASP A 27 3.47 7.98 10.62
CA ASP A 27 2.06 8.35 10.79
C ASP A 27 1.45 8.90 9.51
N THR A 28 2.24 9.59 8.68
CA THR A 28 1.81 10.00 7.32
C THR A 28 1.54 8.79 6.43
N ALA A 29 2.43 7.78 6.47
CA ALA A 29 2.22 6.54 5.73
C ALA A 29 0.99 5.77 6.24
N LYS A 30 0.77 5.74 7.57
CA LYS A 30 -0.40 5.08 8.17
C LYS A 30 -1.71 5.69 7.70
N GLU A 31 -1.80 7.01 7.75
CA GLU A 31 -3.00 7.74 7.34
C GLU A 31 -3.30 7.51 5.85
N LEU A 32 -2.32 7.78 4.97
CA LEU A 32 -2.53 7.69 3.53
C LEU A 32 -2.80 6.25 3.07
N ALA A 33 -2.04 5.28 3.56
CA ALA A 33 -2.27 3.89 3.17
C ALA A 33 -3.59 3.35 3.71
N THR A 34 -4.05 3.77 4.89
CA THR A 34 -5.36 3.36 5.42
C THR A 34 -6.48 3.89 4.52
N GLU A 35 -6.46 5.19 4.20
CA GLU A 35 -7.49 5.82 3.34
C GLU A 35 -7.58 5.12 1.98
N VAL A 36 -6.45 4.97 1.29
CA VAL A 36 -6.41 4.38 -0.07
C VAL A 36 -6.76 2.91 -0.04
N THR A 37 -6.38 2.19 1.02
CA THR A 37 -6.78 0.78 1.18
C THR A 37 -8.28 0.65 1.32
N LEU A 38 -8.92 1.45 2.19
CA LEU A 38 -10.36 1.40 2.40
C LEU A 38 -11.10 1.75 1.11
N TYR A 39 -10.71 2.83 0.43
CA TYR A 39 -11.29 3.20 -0.86
C TYR A 39 -11.23 2.06 -1.88
N ALA A 40 -10.07 1.43 -2.05
CA ALA A 40 -9.90 0.33 -3.01
C ALA A 40 -10.75 -0.90 -2.66
N LEU A 41 -10.88 -1.25 -1.37
CA LEU A 41 -11.73 -2.35 -0.92
C LEU A 41 -13.21 -2.03 -1.17
N GLU A 42 -13.65 -0.80 -0.89
CA GLU A 42 -15.00 -0.33 -1.18
C GLU A 42 -15.32 -0.40 -2.68
N GLN A 43 -14.35 -0.16 -3.58
CA GLN A 43 -14.56 -0.31 -5.02
C GLN A 43 -14.85 -1.77 -5.40
N TYR A 44 -14.11 -2.72 -4.84
CA TYR A 44 -14.38 -4.15 -5.07
C TYR A 44 -15.72 -4.60 -4.48
N GLU A 45 -16.17 -4.00 -3.38
CA GLU A 45 -17.47 -4.29 -2.77
C GLU A 45 -18.64 -3.66 -3.55
N SER A 46 -18.44 -2.42 -4.04
CA SER A 46 -19.48 -1.63 -4.72
C SER A 46 -19.67 -2.04 -6.18
N PHE A 47 -18.62 -2.55 -6.83
CA PHE A 47 -18.64 -2.91 -8.25
C PHE A 47 -18.34 -4.41 -8.43
N PRO A 48 -19.36 -5.29 -8.44
CA PRO A 48 -19.16 -6.73 -8.55
C PRO A 48 -18.39 -7.16 -9.80
N THR A 49 -18.52 -6.44 -10.91
CA THR A 49 -17.76 -6.71 -12.14
C THR A 49 -16.26 -6.46 -11.98
N LEU A 50 -15.87 -5.51 -11.13
CA LEU A 50 -14.45 -5.27 -10.80
C LEU A 50 -13.90 -6.41 -9.93
N LEU A 51 -14.69 -6.89 -8.97
CA LEU A 51 -14.32 -8.05 -8.15
C LEU A 51 -14.25 -9.35 -8.98
N GLU A 52 -15.13 -9.51 -9.96
CA GLU A 52 -15.13 -10.64 -10.90
C GLU A 52 -13.94 -10.60 -11.85
N ASP A 53 -13.60 -9.43 -12.41
CA ASP A 53 -12.43 -9.27 -13.27
C ASP A 53 -11.13 -9.56 -12.49
N HIS A 54 -11.00 -8.98 -11.29
CA HIS A 54 -9.94 -9.32 -10.35
C HIS A 54 -10.35 -10.46 -9.42
N PHE A 55 -10.80 -11.60 -9.96
CA PHE A 55 -11.28 -12.74 -9.19
C PHE A 55 -10.23 -13.27 -8.18
N GLY A 56 -8.95 -13.18 -8.53
CA GLY A 56 -7.83 -13.61 -7.69
C GLY A 56 -7.53 -12.63 -6.56
N GLY A 57 -7.59 -13.10 -5.32
CA GLY A 57 -7.30 -12.26 -4.15
C GLY A 57 -5.90 -11.66 -4.16
N SER A 58 -4.90 -12.38 -4.69
CA SER A 58 -3.51 -11.92 -4.81
C SER A 58 -3.37 -10.69 -5.73
N GLN A 59 -4.15 -10.65 -6.81
CA GLN A 59 -4.17 -9.50 -7.71
C GLN A 59 -4.83 -8.31 -7.01
N ARG A 60 -5.94 -8.52 -6.30
CA ARG A 60 -6.58 -7.45 -5.52
C ARG A 60 -5.65 -6.90 -4.45
N ALA A 61 -5.02 -7.77 -3.67
CA ALA A 61 -4.05 -7.40 -2.64
C ALA A 61 -2.89 -6.59 -3.24
N GLY A 62 -2.32 -7.05 -4.35
CA GLY A 62 -1.23 -6.33 -5.03
C GLY A 62 -1.65 -4.97 -5.58
N VAL A 63 -2.83 -4.88 -6.20
CA VAL A 63 -3.36 -3.62 -6.75
C VAL A 63 -3.68 -2.61 -5.65
N THR A 64 -4.31 -3.06 -4.57
CA THR A 64 -4.65 -2.20 -3.42
C THR A 64 -3.38 -1.71 -2.70
N ALA A 65 -2.42 -2.62 -2.43
CA ALA A 65 -1.17 -2.26 -1.77
C ALA A 65 -0.28 -1.37 -2.66
N ALA A 66 -0.28 -1.58 -3.97
CA ALA A 66 0.42 -0.72 -4.92
C ALA A 66 -0.12 0.71 -4.85
N ALA A 67 -1.44 0.91 -4.90
CA ALA A 67 -2.04 2.23 -4.84
C ALA A 67 -1.70 2.95 -3.51
N SER A 68 -1.80 2.24 -2.38
CA SER A 68 -1.44 2.75 -1.06
C SER A 68 0.03 3.14 -0.96
N GLY A 69 0.94 2.29 -1.44
CA GLY A 69 2.37 2.55 -1.43
C GLY A 69 2.79 3.69 -2.36
N ILE A 70 2.23 3.75 -3.57
CA ILE A 70 2.45 4.84 -4.53
C ILE A 70 2.00 6.17 -3.95
N THR A 71 0.81 6.21 -3.33
CA THR A 71 0.28 7.41 -2.67
C THR A 71 1.23 7.91 -1.58
N CYS A 72 1.68 7.01 -0.71
CA CYS A 72 2.63 7.35 0.35
C CYS A 72 3.97 7.85 -0.22
N ALA A 73 4.49 7.21 -1.27
CA ALA A 73 5.74 7.61 -1.91
C ALA A 73 5.65 8.99 -2.57
N ILE A 74 4.57 9.27 -3.32
CA ILE A 74 4.35 10.54 -4.01
C ILE A 74 4.14 11.67 -3.00
N ALA A 75 3.33 11.44 -1.95
CA ALA A 75 3.04 12.45 -0.94
C ALA A 75 4.30 12.86 -0.17
N THR A 76 5.16 11.90 0.19
CA THR A 76 6.34 12.13 1.04
C THR A 76 7.63 12.38 0.27
N GLY A 77 7.69 12.00 -1.01
CA GLY A 77 8.93 11.96 -1.80
C GLY A 77 9.95 10.96 -1.23
N ASN A 78 9.49 9.86 -0.64
CA ASN A 78 10.35 8.85 -0.01
C ASN A 78 9.82 7.42 -0.25
N SER A 79 10.64 6.57 -0.86
CA SER A 79 10.30 5.20 -1.22
C SER A 79 10.08 4.27 -0.02
N GLN A 80 10.77 4.49 1.10
CA GLN A 80 10.60 3.70 2.32
C GLN A 80 9.28 4.00 3.03
N ALA A 81 8.79 5.25 2.95
CA ALA A 81 7.44 5.57 3.36
C ALA A 81 6.40 4.89 2.44
N GLY A 82 6.69 4.81 1.15
CA GLY A 82 5.91 4.01 0.20
C GLY A 82 5.86 2.53 0.56
N LEU A 83 7.01 1.94 0.90
CA LEU A 83 7.10 0.53 1.32
C LEU A 83 6.34 0.27 2.62
N ALA A 84 6.41 1.18 3.59
CA ALA A 84 5.59 1.11 4.79
C ALA A 84 4.08 1.14 4.45
N GLY A 85 3.67 1.97 3.49
CA GLY A 85 2.30 2.03 3.01
C GLY A 85 1.84 0.74 2.32
N TRP A 86 2.70 0.12 1.51
CA TRP A 86 2.44 -1.19 0.90
C TRP A 86 2.13 -2.24 1.98
N TYR A 87 3.04 -2.44 2.94
CA TYR A 87 2.86 -3.47 3.95
C TYR A 87 1.71 -3.18 4.89
N LEU A 88 1.49 -1.90 5.23
CA LEU A 88 0.30 -1.55 6.00
C LEU A 88 -0.96 -1.96 5.26
N SER A 89 -1.08 -1.70 3.95
CA SER A 89 -2.29 -2.01 3.16
C SER A 89 -2.69 -3.49 3.19
N GLN A 90 -1.72 -4.40 3.30
CA GLN A 90 -1.97 -5.85 3.35
C GLN A 90 -2.71 -6.26 4.63
N LEU A 91 -2.43 -5.61 5.75
CA LEU A 91 -2.97 -5.96 7.07
C LEU A 91 -4.49 -5.69 7.18
N PRO A 92 -5.01 -4.47 6.97
CA PRO A 92 -6.44 -4.22 7.02
C PRO A 92 -7.19 -4.86 5.85
N HIS A 93 -6.57 -5.12 4.69
CA HIS A 93 -7.21 -5.93 3.65
C HIS A 93 -7.50 -7.34 4.18
N LYS A 94 -6.50 -8.00 4.78
CA LYS A 94 -6.65 -9.32 5.39
C LYS A 94 -7.75 -9.33 6.45
N GLU A 95 -7.78 -8.32 7.33
CA GLU A 95 -8.78 -8.22 8.40
C GLU A 95 -10.18 -7.88 7.88
N ALA A 96 -10.30 -6.99 6.90
CA ALA A 96 -11.60 -6.54 6.36
C ALA A 96 -12.33 -7.66 5.62
N HIS A 97 -11.63 -8.44 4.79
CA HIS A 97 -12.26 -9.46 3.94
C HIS A 97 -12.07 -10.88 4.46
N GLY A 98 -11.28 -11.09 5.52
CA GLY A 98 -10.94 -12.41 6.05
C GLY A 98 -10.12 -13.26 5.07
N ARG A 99 -9.52 -12.64 4.05
CA ARG A 99 -8.71 -13.25 3.00
C ARG A 99 -7.75 -12.24 2.40
N LEU A 100 -6.68 -12.72 1.77
CA LEU A 100 -5.72 -11.88 1.07
C LEU A 100 -5.35 -12.50 -0.29
N GLY A 101 -4.19 -13.19 -0.38
CA GLY A 101 -3.73 -13.85 -1.60
C GLY A 101 -3.71 -15.38 -1.51
N PHE A 102 -2.95 -15.99 -2.42
CA PHE A 102 -2.69 -17.43 -2.45
C PHE A 102 -1.85 -17.88 -1.24
N PHE A 103 -1.67 -19.20 -1.10
CA PHE A 103 -0.85 -19.76 -0.02
C PHE A 103 0.62 -19.27 -0.09
N GLY A 104 1.07 -18.54 0.93
CA GLY A 104 2.42 -17.97 0.97
C GLY A 104 2.57 -16.63 0.24
N TYR A 105 1.46 -16.05 -0.27
CA TYR A 105 1.47 -14.69 -0.83
C TYR A 105 2.07 -13.68 0.14
N ASP A 106 1.64 -13.73 1.41
CA ASP A 106 2.00 -12.74 2.44
C ASP A 106 3.29 -13.07 3.20
N LEU A 107 4.16 -13.96 2.69
CA LEU A 107 5.45 -14.23 3.35
C LEU A 107 6.24 -12.95 3.57
N GLN A 108 6.41 -12.16 2.50
CA GLN A 108 7.08 -10.87 2.60
C GLN A 108 6.26 -9.83 3.36
N ASP A 109 4.93 -9.89 3.27
CA ASP A 109 4.05 -8.87 3.85
C ASP A 109 3.91 -9.01 5.37
N GLN A 110 4.07 -10.22 5.92
CA GLN A 110 4.16 -10.44 7.37
C GLN A 110 5.51 -10.00 7.94
N CYS A 111 6.62 -10.21 7.21
CA CYS A 111 7.95 -9.71 7.59
C CYS A 111 8.14 -8.20 7.30
N GLY A 112 7.31 -7.64 6.43
CA GLY A 112 7.45 -6.31 5.88
C GLY A 112 7.55 -5.22 6.94
N PRO A 113 6.57 -5.07 7.86
CA PRO A 113 6.54 -3.99 8.84
C PRO A 113 7.81 -3.88 9.70
N THR A 114 8.46 -5.00 10.03
CA THR A 114 9.72 -5.00 10.79
C THR A 114 10.92 -4.68 9.91
N ASN A 115 10.90 -5.09 8.64
CA ASN A 115 12.06 -5.01 7.74
C ASN A 115 12.11 -3.72 6.91
N VAL A 116 11.07 -2.87 6.89
CA VAL A 116 11.11 -1.58 6.15
C VAL A 116 12.26 -0.70 6.64
N PHE A 117 12.35 -0.51 7.95
CA PHE A 117 13.31 0.39 8.60
C PHE A 117 14.38 -0.36 9.41
N SER A 118 14.47 -1.69 9.24
CA SER A 118 15.56 -2.45 9.83
C SER A 118 16.91 -1.99 9.27
N TYR A 119 17.94 -2.17 10.07
CA TYR A 119 19.35 -1.96 9.72
C TYR A 119 20.17 -3.23 9.93
N GLN A 120 19.50 -4.36 10.22
CA GLN A 120 20.16 -5.67 10.37
C GLN A 120 20.61 -6.20 9.00
N SER A 121 21.54 -7.16 9.05
CA SER A 121 22.30 -7.69 7.91
C SER A 121 21.50 -7.91 6.62
N ASP A 122 20.50 -8.77 6.69
CA ASP A 122 19.73 -9.31 5.57
C ASP A 122 18.25 -8.88 5.62
N GLU A 123 17.94 -7.92 6.48
CA GLU A 123 16.58 -7.35 6.62
C GLU A 123 16.48 -5.98 5.96
N GLY A 124 17.49 -5.13 6.17
CA GLY A 124 17.42 -3.70 5.93
C GLY A 124 18.12 -3.24 4.66
N ASN A 125 17.36 -2.66 3.72
CA ASN A 125 17.92 -1.98 2.54
C ASN A 125 16.92 -0.92 2.03
N PRO A 126 17.36 0.26 1.52
CA PRO A 126 16.50 1.17 0.77
C PRO A 126 15.76 0.44 -0.35
N LEU A 127 14.48 0.78 -0.57
CA LEU A 127 13.62 0.07 -1.51
C LEU A 127 14.25 -0.02 -2.91
N GLU A 128 14.90 1.03 -3.37
CA GLU A 128 15.57 1.11 -4.68
C GLU A 128 16.74 0.13 -4.84
N LEU A 129 17.29 -0.37 -3.74
CA LEU A 129 18.39 -1.33 -3.71
C LEU A 129 17.94 -2.77 -3.41
N ARG A 130 16.65 -2.98 -3.11
CA ARG A 130 16.06 -4.31 -2.98
C ARG A 130 15.90 -4.96 -4.36
N GLY A 131 15.75 -6.28 -4.39
CA GLY A 131 15.61 -7.05 -5.62
C GLY A 131 15.29 -8.51 -5.34
N ALA A 132 15.12 -9.28 -6.42
CA ALA A 132 14.96 -10.73 -6.39
C ALA A 132 16.31 -11.45 -6.50
#